data_AF-A0A1G3MX11-F1
#
_entry.id   AF-A0A1G3MX11-F1
#
_cell.length_a   1.000
_cell.length_b   1.000
_cell.length_c   1.000
_cell.angle_alpha   90.00
_cell.angle_beta   90.00
_cell.angle_gamma   90.00
#
_symmetry.space_group_name_H-M   'P 1'
#
loop_
_entity.id
_entity.type
_entity.pdbx_description
1 polymer ?
#
loop_
_entity_poly.entity_id
_entity_poly.type
_entity_poly.pdbx_seq_one_letter_code
_entity_poly.pdbx_strand_id
1 'polypeptide(L)'
;MDAEIFKDILLAYGKAVGFLTTTIPGLTIGGLALAGLFLFSVWQAARNRSLACAAAGQKLKAGESVAIVGQEIYRLLVGAFAALPALIAVVAIAGTLYAVSDSLARFDELRLNAERISQLTAVVRNLEKRQKVIDVHVASTANGQVSLQLEFFDPSQGDQAVGRQDLTLPGATIYFDALVCNFDYAEIAAGRRVNLAIPYRVFSDQVAQANGIALNLRDAEGVPYMYARSETDVYGIAPEAYHERLRELLQIMDDERSARLTGIVRSVYGSAVHRRVVPGERFSIWIEQSGGLVIKTPRDF
;
A
#
# COMPACT_ATOMS: atom_id res chain seq x y z
N MET A 1 11.03 5.15 -31.95
CA MET A 1 9.90 5.66 -31.13
C MET A 1 9.82 4.75 -29.95
N ASP A 2 10.15 5.24 -28.76
CA ASP A 2 10.29 4.40 -27.57
C ASP A 2 8.96 3.76 -27.20
N ALA A 3 9.02 2.49 -26.80
CA ALA A 3 7.84 1.73 -26.41
C ALA A 3 7.08 2.39 -25.25
N GLU A 4 7.78 3.13 -24.38
CA GLU A 4 7.18 3.91 -23.29
C GLU A 4 6.35 5.09 -23.80
N ILE A 5 6.86 5.85 -24.77
CA ILE A 5 6.12 6.98 -25.36
C ILE A 5 4.83 6.49 -26.03
N PHE A 6 4.90 5.35 -26.73
CA PHE A 6 3.71 4.76 -27.34
C PHE A 6 2.70 4.31 -26.29
N LYS A 7 3.15 3.68 -25.19
CA LYS A 7 2.31 3.25 -24.07
C LYS A 7 1.61 4.45 -23.41
N ASP A 8 2.33 5.54 -23.17
CA ASP A 8 1.78 6.75 -22.54
C ASP A 8 0.72 7.42 -23.40
N ILE A 9 0.95 7.52 -24.72
CA ILE A 9 -0.06 8.03 -25.66
C ILE A 9 -1.32 7.16 -25.65
N LEU A 10 -1.14 5.84 -25.62
CA LEU A 10 -2.25 4.88 -25.62
C LEU A 10 -3.06 4.96 -24.32
N LEU A 11 -2.39 5.11 -23.16
CA LEU A 11 -3.02 5.34 -21.85
C LEU A 11 -3.76 6.68 -21.79
N ALA A 12 -3.15 7.76 -22.30
CA ALA A 12 -3.78 9.08 -22.34
C ALA A 12 -5.02 9.09 -23.24
N TYR A 13 -4.93 8.44 -24.40
CA TYR A 13 -6.07 8.27 -25.30
C TYR A 13 -7.17 7.42 -24.68
N GLY A 14 -6.82 6.29 -24.05
CA GLY A 14 -7.77 5.45 -23.31
C GLY A 14 -8.54 6.24 -22.24
N LYS A 15 -7.83 7.05 -21.45
CA LYS A 15 -8.45 7.93 -20.45
C LYS A 15 -9.38 8.98 -21.08
N ALA A 16 -8.99 9.58 -22.20
CA ALA A 16 -9.80 10.58 -22.90
C ALA A 16 -11.08 9.97 -23.51
N VAL A 17 -10.97 8.80 -24.14
CA VAL A 17 -12.13 8.05 -24.67
C VAL A 17 -13.04 7.60 -23.53
N GLY A 18 -12.47 7.03 -22.46
CA GLY A 18 -13.21 6.65 -21.26
C GLY A 18 -13.95 7.84 -20.67
N PHE A 19 -13.29 8.99 -20.51
CA PHE A 19 -13.90 10.22 -20.03
C PHE A 19 -15.09 10.67 -20.90
N LEU A 20 -14.90 10.75 -22.22
CA LEU A 20 -15.93 11.21 -23.16
C LEU A 20 -17.15 10.29 -23.24
N THR A 21 -16.97 9.00 -22.97
CA THR A 21 -18.03 7.99 -23.16
C THR A 21 -18.72 7.57 -21.86
N THR A 22 -18.03 7.64 -20.72
CA THR A 22 -18.56 7.11 -19.44
C THR A 22 -18.95 8.19 -18.44
N THR A 23 -18.42 9.41 -18.58
CA THR A 23 -18.68 10.48 -17.61
C THR A 23 -19.77 11.44 -18.10
N ILE A 24 -20.62 11.91 -17.20
CA ILE A 24 -21.66 12.91 -17.49
C ILE A 24 -21.06 14.17 -18.15
N PRO A 25 -19.95 14.75 -17.65
CA PRO A 25 -19.32 15.90 -18.29
C PRO A 25 -18.85 15.59 -19.71
N GLY A 26 -18.22 14.42 -19.93
CA GLY A 26 -17.78 13.99 -21.26
C GLY A 26 -18.92 13.93 -22.28
N LEU A 27 -20.05 13.35 -21.88
CA LEU A 27 -21.25 13.27 -22.72
C LEU A 27 -21.84 14.66 -23.01
N THR A 28 -21.83 15.58 -22.04
CA THR A 28 -22.31 16.96 -22.29
C THR A 28 -21.44 17.71 -23.27
N ILE A 29 -20.11 17.55 -23.19
CA ILE A 29 -19.17 18.18 -24.14
C ILE A 29 -19.38 17.61 -25.55
N GLY A 30 -19.52 16.28 -25.67
CA GLY A 30 -19.83 15.63 -26.94
C GLY A 30 -21.16 16.09 -27.54
N GLY A 31 -22.20 16.20 -26.71
CA GLY A 31 -23.51 16.70 -27.10
C GLY A 31 -23.48 18.17 -27.57
N LEU A 32 -22.77 19.04 -26.87
CA LEU A 32 -22.60 20.45 -27.25
C LEU A 32 -21.84 20.60 -28.57
N ALA A 33 -20.80 19.79 -28.79
CA ALA A 33 -20.04 19.79 -30.04
C ALA A 33 -20.93 19.39 -31.23
N LEU A 34 -21.75 18.35 -31.08
CA LEU A 34 -22.71 17.93 -32.10
C LEU A 34 -23.78 18.99 -32.37
N ALA A 35 -24.33 19.61 -31.32
CA ALA A 35 -25.28 20.71 -31.45
C ALA A 35 -24.68 21.92 -32.17
N GLY A 36 -23.43 22.27 -31.87
CA GLY A 36 -22.69 23.34 -32.55
C GLY A 36 -22.49 23.06 -34.04
N LEU A 37 -22.08 21.83 -34.40
CA LEU A 37 -21.94 21.41 -35.80
C LEU A 37 -23.27 21.48 -36.56
N PHE A 38 -24.37 21.08 -35.92
CA PHE A 38 -25.71 21.19 -36.48
C PHE A 38 -26.12 22.65 -36.73
N LEU A 39 -25.93 23.53 -35.74
CA LEU A 39 -26.25 24.96 -35.90
C LEU A 39 -25.42 25.59 -37.02
N PHE A 40 -24.14 25.23 -37.12
CA PHE A 40 -23.25 25.72 -38.17
C PHE A 40 -23.69 25.28 -39.56
N SER A 41 -24.09 24.01 -39.74
CA SER A 41 -24.54 23.51 -41.05
C SER A 41 -25.85 24.15 -41.49
N VAL A 42 -26.82 24.31 -40.57
CA VAL A 42 -28.08 25.00 -40.83
C VAL A 42 -27.83 26.46 -41.19
N TRP A 43 -26.95 27.14 -40.46
CA TRP A 43 -26.57 28.53 -40.74
C TRP A 43 -25.93 28.67 -42.14
N GLN A 44 -25.01 27.77 -42.49
CA GLN A 44 -24.37 27.78 -43.80
C GLN A 44 -25.38 27.54 -44.94
N ALA A 45 -26.30 26.58 -44.76
CA ALA A 45 -27.37 26.29 -45.72
C ALA A 45 -28.32 27.49 -45.90
N ALA A 46 -28.73 28.11 -44.80
CA ALA A 46 -29.59 29.30 -44.81
C ALA A 46 -28.89 30.49 -45.49
N ARG A 47 -27.60 30.72 -45.20
CA ARG A 47 -26.81 31.79 -45.80
C ARG A 47 -26.66 31.60 -47.31
N ASN A 48 -26.37 30.37 -47.76
CA ASN A 48 -26.22 30.06 -49.18
C ASN A 48 -27.54 30.30 -49.96
N ARG A 49 -28.70 29.88 -49.41
CA ARG A 49 -30.00 30.17 -50.03
C ARG A 49 -30.36 31.66 -49.98
N SER A 50 -30.05 32.35 -48.89
CA SER A 50 -30.29 33.80 -48.78
C SER A 50 -29.54 34.59 -49.86
N LEU A 51 -28.27 34.25 -50.10
CA LEU A 51 -27.47 34.86 -51.16
C LEU A 51 -28.05 34.55 -52.56
N ALA A 52 -28.52 33.33 -52.80
CA ALA A 52 -29.15 32.95 -54.06
C ALA A 52 -30.47 33.69 -54.31
N CYS A 53 -31.34 33.81 -53.31
CA CYS A 53 -32.59 34.57 -53.43
C CYS A 53 -32.32 36.06 -53.65
N ALA A 54 -31.33 36.64 -52.98
CA ALA A 54 -30.93 38.03 -53.18
C ALA A 54 -30.43 38.28 -54.60
N ALA A 55 -29.64 37.35 -55.17
CA ALA A 55 -29.19 37.42 -56.56
C ALA A 55 -30.36 37.31 -57.57
N ALA A 56 -31.42 36.60 -57.21
CA ALA A 56 -32.65 36.47 -58.02
C ALA A 56 -33.68 37.59 -57.77
N GLY A 57 -33.39 38.57 -56.91
CA GLY A 57 -34.30 39.67 -56.58
C GLY A 57 -35.51 39.29 -55.72
N GLN A 58 -35.49 38.12 -55.08
CA GLN A 58 -36.60 37.61 -54.26
C GLN A 58 -36.27 37.64 -52.76
N LYS A 59 -37.30 37.77 -51.91
CA LYS A 59 -37.18 37.65 -50.45
C LYS A 59 -37.56 36.25 -50.00
N LEU A 60 -36.77 35.70 -49.08
CA LEU A 60 -36.99 34.39 -48.49
C LEU A 60 -38.27 34.40 -47.65
N LYS A 61 -39.19 33.47 -47.92
CA LYS A 61 -40.44 33.35 -47.16
C LYS A 61 -40.23 32.50 -45.91
N ALA A 62 -40.95 32.78 -44.83
CA ALA A 62 -40.81 32.05 -43.56
C ALA A 62 -41.01 30.52 -43.70
N GLY A 63 -41.90 30.08 -44.60
CA GLY A 63 -42.10 28.65 -44.91
C GLY A 63 -40.91 27.99 -45.60
N GLU A 64 -40.12 28.74 -46.37
CA GLU A 64 -38.90 28.23 -47.01
C GLU A 64 -37.78 28.03 -45.99
N SER A 65 -37.71 28.88 -44.96
CA SER A 65 -36.76 28.71 -43.86
C SER A 65 -37.00 27.41 -43.08
N VAL A 66 -38.26 27.07 -42.80
CA VAL A 66 -38.61 25.81 -42.14
C VAL A 66 -38.28 24.61 -43.02
N ALA A 67 -38.53 24.71 -44.33
CA ALA A 67 -38.16 23.66 -45.28
C ALA A 67 -36.64 23.46 -45.38
N ILE A 68 -35.83 24.52 -45.28
CA ILE A 68 -34.36 24.41 -45.23
C ILE A 68 -33.92 23.63 -44.00
N VAL A 69 -34.45 23.97 -42.82
CA VAL A 69 -34.12 23.28 -41.58
C VAL A 69 -34.50 21.79 -41.67
N GLY A 70 -35.70 21.49 -42.16
CA GLY A 70 -36.16 20.10 -42.35
C GLY A 70 -35.30 19.32 -43.34
N GLN A 71 -34.91 19.94 -44.46
CA GLN A 71 -34.05 19.32 -45.46
C GLN A 71 -32.64 19.04 -44.93
N GLU A 72 -32.07 19.96 -44.15
CA GLU A 72 -30.74 19.77 -43.59
C GLU A 72 -30.75 18.75 -42.45
N ILE A 73 -31.81 18.70 -41.63
CA ILE A 73 -32.04 17.59 -40.67
C ILE A 73 -32.07 16.26 -41.40
N TYR A 74 -32.86 16.13 -42.47
CA TYR A 74 -32.95 14.90 -43.24
C TYR A 74 -31.60 14.50 -43.85
N ARG A 75 -30.86 15.46 -44.42
CA ARG A 75 -29.53 15.23 -44.99
C ARG A 75 -28.54 14.75 -43.93
N LEU A 76 -28.56 15.34 -42.74
CA LEU A 76 -27.72 14.91 -41.62
C LEU A 76 -28.12 13.52 -41.12
N LEU A 77 -29.41 13.20 -41.05
CA LEU A 77 -29.88 11.86 -40.67
C LEU A 77 -29.45 10.81 -41.69
N VAL A 78 -29.64 11.06 -42.99
CA VAL A 78 -29.20 10.15 -44.06
C VAL A 78 -27.68 10.02 -44.08
N GLY A 79 -26.94 11.13 -43.91
CA GLY A 79 -25.49 11.13 -43.82
C GLY A 79 -24.97 10.35 -42.61
N ALA A 80 -25.59 10.53 -41.45
CA ALA A 80 -25.27 9.77 -40.24
C ALA A 80 -25.57 8.27 -40.41
N PHE A 81 -26.70 7.93 -41.05
CA PHE A 81 -27.05 6.55 -41.35
C PHE A 81 -26.07 5.90 -42.33
N ALA A 82 -25.66 6.62 -43.38
CA ALA A 82 -24.65 6.15 -44.34
C ALA A 82 -23.26 6.00 -43.68
N ALA A 83 -22.93 6.87 -42.74
CA ALA A 83 -21.69 6.81 -41.96
C ALA A 83 -21.75 5.82 -40.79
N LEU A 84 -22.91 5.22 -40.50
CA LEU A 84 -23.11 4.37 -39.33
C LEU A 84 -22.11 3.19 -39.26
N PRO A 85 -21.81 2.45 -40.35
CA PRO A 85 -20.82 1.37 -40.30
C PRO A 85 -19.42 1.88 -39.95
N ALA A 86 -19.03 3.03 -40.48
CA ALA A 86 -17.75 3.66 -40.18
C ALA A 86 -17.69 4.14 -38.71
N LEU A 87 -18.77 4.74 -38.21
CA LEU A 87 -18.87 5.14 -36.80
C LEU A 87 -18.82 3.92 -35.86
N ILE A 88 -19.51 2.84 -36.19
CA ILE A 88 -19.45 1.58 -35.43
C ILE A 88 -18.01 1.03 -35.44
N ALA A 89 -17.33 1.04 -36.59
CA ALA A 89 -15.94 0.60 -36.67
C ALA A 89 -15.01 1.46 -35.82
N VAL A 90 -15.16 2.79 -35.85
CA VAL A 90 -14.38 3.72 -35.01
C VAL A 90 -14.63 3.46 -33.53
N VAL A 91 -15.88 3.29 -33.11
CA VAL A 91 -16.24 2.99 -31.71
C VAL A 91 -15.68 1.62 -31.30
N ALA A 92 -15.76 0.61 -32.17
CA ALA A 92 -15.21 -0.72 -31.90
C ALA A 92 -13.68 -0.66 -31.72
N ILE A 93 -12.97 0.04 -32.60
CA ILE A 93 -11.52 0.24 -32.51
C ILE A 93 -11.15 1.02 -31.24
N ALA A 94 -11.89 2.08 -30.91
CA ALA A 94 -11.66 2.84 -29.68
C ALA A 94 -11.92 2.00 -28.42
N GLY A 95 -12.96 1.16 -28.44
CA GLY A 95 -13.31 0.26 -27.35
C GLY A 95 -12.27 -0.83 -27.13
N THR A 96 -11.75 -1.45 -28.21
CA THR A 96 -10.67 -2.44 -28.09
C THR A 96 -9.38 -1.80 -27.57
N LEU A 97 -9.03 -0.60 -28.03
CA LEU A 97 -7.87 0.12 -27.55
C LEU A 97 -7.98 0.50 -26.07
N TYR A 98 -9.17 0.94 -25.64
CA TYR A 98 -9.46 1.19 -24.23
C TYR A 98 -9.31 -0.07 -23.38
N ALA A 99 -9.88 -1.20 -23.82
CA ALA A 99 -9.79 -2.47 -23.10
C ALA A 99 -8.34 -2.97 -22.98
N VAL A 100 -7.53 -2.82 -24.03
CA VAL A 100 -6.10 -3.14 -24.00
C VAL A 100 -5.37 -2.22 -23.02
N SER A 101 -5.68 -0.92 -23.04
CA SER A 101 -5.08 0.06 -22.13
C SER A 101 -5.40 -0.21 -20.65
N ASP A 102 -6.66 -0.49 -20.33
CA ASP A 102 -7.10 -0.83 -18.97
C ASP A 102 -6.45 -2.15 -18.52
N SER A 103 -6.38 -3.15 -19.41
CA SER A 103 -5.69 -4.40 -19.12
C SER A 103 -4.22 -4.18 -18.82
N LEU A 104 -3.51 -3.37 -19.61
CA LEU A 104 -2.10 -3.04 -19.39
C LEU A 104 -1.89 -2.33 -18.05
N ALA A 105 -2.76 -1.38 -17.70
CA ALA A 105 -2.70 -0.68 -16.41
C ALA A 105 -2.88 -1.65 -15.23
N ARG A 106 -3.84 -2.58 -15.32
CA ARG A 106 -4.04 -3.62 -14.31
C ARG A 106 -2.85 -4.59 -14.24
N PHE A 107 -2.23 -4.94 -15.37
CA PHE A 107 -1.02 -5.76 -15.38
C PHE A 107 0.15 -5.07 -14.71
N ASP A 108 0.35 -3.77 -14.93
CA ASP A 108 1.37 -2.99 -14.24
C ASP A 108 1.12 -2.95 -12.73
N GLU A 109 -0.12 -2.71 -12.31
CA GLU A 109 -0.51 -2.71 -10.89
C GLU A 109 -0.27 -4.07 -10.24
N LEU A 110 -0.63 -5.16 -10.92
CA LEU A 110 -0.35 -6.52 -10.44
C LEU A 110 1.15 -6.77 -10.32
N ARG A 111 1.95 -6.31 -11.29
CA ARG A 111 3.41 -6.47 -11.26
C ARG A 111 4.03 -5.70 -10.10
N LEU A 112 3.64 -4.44 -9.90
CA LEU A 112 4.13 -3.60 -8.80
C LEU A 112 3.74 -4.20 -7.44
N ASN A 113 2.52 -4.72 -7.32
CA ASN A 113 2.08 -5.40 -6.11
C ASN A 113 2.85 -6.71 -5.88
N ALA A 114 3.11 -7.49 -6.92
CA ALA A 114 3.91 -8.71 -6.83
C ALA A 114 5.36 -8.41 -6.40
N GLU A 115 5.96 -7.35 -6.94
CA GLU A 115 7.29 -6.88 -6.54
C GLU A 115 7.30 -6.43 -5.07
N ARG A 116 6.32 -5.62 -4.66
CA ARG A 116 6.15 -5.19 -3.26
C ARG A 116 6.01 -6.39 -2.31
N ILE A 117 5.18 -7.37 -2.65
CA ILE A 117 5.00 -8.59 -1.84
C ILE A 117 6.30 -9.39 -1.77
N SER A 118 7.03 -9.51 -2.87
CA SER A 118 8.33 -10.19 -2.92
C SER A 118 9.34 -9.51 -2.01
N GLN A 119 9.43 -8.18 -2.06
CA GLN A 119 10.33 -7.40 -1.22
C GLN A 119 9.97 -7.51 0.28
N LEU A 120 8.68 -7.40 0.64
CA LEU A 120 8.22 -7.59 2.02
C LEU A 120 8.53 -9.02 2.52
N THR A 121 8.37 -10.02 1.66
CA THR A 121 8.74 -11.41 1.98
C THR A 121 10.24 -11.53 2.23
N ALA A 122 11.06 -10.87 1.42
CA ALA A 122 12.51 -10.83 1.62
C ALA A 122 12.89 -10.15 2.95
N VAL A 123 12.24 -9.03 3.30
CA VAL A 123 12.45 -8.37 4.61
C VAL A 123 12.18 -9.36 5.75
N VAL A 124 11.00 -9.99 5.77
CA VAL A 124 10.63 -10.91 6.85
C VAL A 124 11.59 -12.10 6.95
N ARG A 125 12.07 -12.65 5.83
CA ARG A 125 13.11 -13.70 5.84
C ARG A 125 14.42 -13.24 6.46
N ASN A 126 14.82 -11.99 6.25
CA ASN A 126 16.03 -11.43 6.88
C ASN A 126 15.85 -11.19 8.40
N LEU A 127 14.59 -11.05 8.85
CA LEU A 127 14.22 -10.90 10.26
C LEU A 127 14.04 -12.23 11.01
N GLU A 128 13.80 -13.35 10.29
CA GLU A 128 13.61 -14.71 10.84
C GLU A 128 14.94 -15.30 11.38
N LYS A 129 15.53 -14.65 12.39
CA LYS A 129 16.76 -15.09 13.04
C LYS A 129 16.56 -15.26 14.54
N ARG A 130 17.21 -16.29 15.09
CA ARG A 130 17.38 -16.42 16.52
C ARG A 130 18.38 -15.40 17.00
N GLN A 131 18.00 -14.52 17.91
CA GLN A 131 18.88 -13.43 18.35
C GLN A 131 18.57 -12.96 19.78
N LYS A 132 19.62 -12.46 20.44
CA LYS A 132 19.54 -11.83 21.75
C LYS A 132 18.94 -10.44 21.59
N VAL A 133 18.03 -10.07 22.49
CA VAL A 133 17.34 -8.77 22.43
C VAL A 133 17.59 -7.94 23.67
N ILE A 134 17.53 -8.57 24.85
CA ILE A 134 17.67 -7.88 26.13
C ILE A 134 18.57 -8.70 27.04
N ASP A 135 19.59 -8.10 27.64
CA ASP A 135 20.24 -8.64 28.84
C ASP A 135 19.63 -7.98 30.07
N VAL A 136 19.30 -8.80 31.06
CA VAL A 136 18.62 -8.39 32.28
C VAL A 136 19.52 -8.66 33.46
N HIS A 137 19.81 -7.60 34.22
CA HIS A 137 20.50 -7.70 35.49
C HIS A 137 19.58 -7.27 36.64
N VAL A 138 19.40 -8.17 37.60
CA VAL A 138 18.59 -7.92 38.79
C VAL A 138 19.46 -7.25 39.86
N ALA A 139 19.37 -5.92 39.95
CA ALA A 139 20.20 -5.13 40.85
C ALA A 139 19.84 -5.36 42.32
N SER A 140 18.54 -5.41 42.65
CA SER A 140 18.07 -5.65 44.01
C SER A 140 16.64 -6.19 44.04
N THR A 141 16.31 -6.94 45.10
CA THR A 141 14.93 -7.31 45.44
C THR A 141 14.70 -6.97 46.92
N ALA A 142 14.37 -5.71 47.22
CA ALA A 142 14.23 -5.21 48.59
C ALA A 142 12.88 -4.52 48.76
N ASN A 143 12.31 -4.59 49.97
CA ASN A 143 11.03 -3.94 50.32
C ASN A 143 9.86 -4.32 49.39
N GLY A 144 9.86 -5.56 48.88
CA GLY A 144 8.83 -6.03 47.94
C GLY A 144 8.92 -5.39 46.55
N GLN A 145 10.05 -4.74 46.22
CA GLN A 145 10.34 -4.18 44.90
C GLN A 145 11.56 -4.85 44.28
N VAL A 146 11.54 -4.97 42.96
CA VAL A 146 12.62 -5.47 42.13
C VAL A 146 13.17 -4.31 41.31
N SER A 147 14.47 -4.08 41.38
CA SER A 147 15.18 -3.15 40.50
C SER A 147 15.94 -3.92 39.43
N LEU A 148 15.69 -3.59 38.16
CA LEU A 148 16.28 -4.22 36.98
C LEU A 148 17.09 -3.19 36.21
N GLN A 149 18.18 -3.66 35.61
CA GLN A 149 18.93 -2.96 34.59
C GLN A 149 18.81 -3.77 33.30
N LEU A 150 18.25 -3.17 32.27
CA LEU A 150 18.04 -3.78 30.96
C LEU A 150 19.05 -3.20 29.97
N GLU A 151 19.72 -4.06 29.23
CA GLU A 151 20.60 -3.69 28.13
C GLU A 151 20.03 -4.24 26.81
N PHE A 152 19.86 -3.37 25.82
CA PHE A 152 19.25 -3.72 24.52
C PHE A 152 20.33 -3.98 23.47
N PHE A 153 20.07 -4.95 22.59
CA PHE A 153 21.02 -5.37 21.56
C PHE A 153 20.50 -5.10 20.15
N ASP A 154 21.43 -4.69 19.29
CA ASP A 154 21.23 -4.49 17.86
C ASP A 154 22.20 -5.42 17.12
N PRO A 155 21.70 -6.39 16.35
CA PRO A 155 22.56 -7.34 15.64
C PRO A 155 23.42 -6.68 14.55
N SER A 156 23.10 -5.47 14.09
CA SER A 156 23.95 -4.71 13.16
C SER A 156 25.22 -4.14 13.83
N GLN A 157 25.21 -4.00 15.15
CA GLN A 157 26.34 -3.48 15.96
C GLN A 157 27.09 -4.59 16.71
N GLY A 158 26.76 -5.86 16.45
CA GLY A 158 27.35 -7.03 17.09
C GLY A 158 26.83 -7.26 18.51
N ASP A 159 27.72 -7.72 19.40
CA ASP A 159 27.36 -8.11 20.78
C ASP A 159 27.46 -6.95 21.79
N GLN A 160 27.47 -5.69 21.34
CA GLN A 160 27.46 -4.53 22.23
C GLN A 160 26.03 -4.04 22.48
N ALA A 161 25.77 -3.61 23.72
CA ALA A 161 24.50 -3.01 24.08
C ALA A 161 24.39 -1.60 23.47
N VAL A 162 23.28 -1.33 22.78
CA VAL A 162 23.01 -0.03 22.12
C VAL A 162 22.16 0.90 22.96
N GLY A 163 21.49 0.35 23.98
CA GLY A 163 20.64 1.11 24.86
C GLY A 163 20.56 0.47 26.24
N ARG A 164 20.25 1.27 27.24
CA ARG A 164 20.07 0.82 28.61
C ARG A 164 18.82 1.45 29.24
N GLN A 165 18.08 0.67 30.01
CA GLN A 165 16.93 1.12 30.76
C GLN A 165 16.95 0.51 32.16
N ASP A 166 17.03 1.38 33.16
CA ASP A 166 16.91 0.99 34.56
C ASP A 166 15.46 1.19 35.01
N LEU A 167 14.88 0.21 35.71
CA LEU A 167 13.48 0.26 36.14
C LEU A 167 13.25 -0.46 37.47
N THR A 168 12.20 -0.06 38.17
CA THR A 168 11.80 -0.66 39.46
C THR A 168 10.32 -0.97 39.44
N LEU A 169 9.97 -2.19 39.85
CA LEU A 169 8.59 -2.69 39.89
C LEU A 169 8.32 -3.39 41.24
N PRO A 170 7.14 -3.22 41.86
CA PRO A 170 6.74 -4.05 43.00
C PRO A 170 6.53 -5.51 42.57
N GLY A 171 6.74 -6.47 43.45
CA GLY A 171 6.59 -7.90 43.18
C GLY A 171 7.90 -8.70 43.26
N ALA A 172 7.85 -9.94 42.78
CA ALA A 172 9.01 -10.85 42.74
C ALA A 172 9.10 -11.66 41.44
N THR A 173 8.02 -11.68 40.65
CA THR A 173 7.99 -12.35 39.35
C THR A 173 7.82 -11.30 38.27
N ILE A 174 8.75 -11.27 37.33
CA ILE A 174 8.78 -10.29 36.25
C ILE A 174 8.31 -10.97 34.97
N TYR A 175 7.48 -10.25 34.21
CA TYR A 175 6.91 -10.67 32.94
C TYR A 175 7.39 -9.72 31.84
N PHE A 176 7.94 -10.27 30.77
CA PHE A 176 8.29 -9.54 29.55
C PHE A 176 7.24 -9.84 28.50
N ASP A 177 6.48 -8.82 28.15
CA ASP A 177 5.36 -8.87 27.22
C ASP A 177 5.83 -8.51 25.80
N ALA A 178 5.26 -9.21 24.83
CA ALA A 178 5.58 -9.05 23.43
C ALA A 178 4.37 -9.20 22.54
N LEU A 179 4.40 -8.48 21.43
CA LEU A 179 3.45 -8.62 20.34
C LEU A 179 4.03 -9.64 19.36
N VAL A 180 3.27 -10.69 19.05
CA VAL A 180 3.65 -11.68 18.03
C VAL A 180 2.73 -11.51 16.83
N CYS A 181 3.32 -11.21 15.69
CA CYS A 181 2.63 -11.07 14.41
C CYS A 181 2.88 -12.30 13.55
N ASN A 182 1.79 -12.98 13.18
CA ASN A 182 1.83 -14.10 12.26
C ASN A 182 1.58 -13.59 10.84
N PHE A 183 2.55 -13.82 9.95
CA PHE A 183 2.43 -13.48 8.55
C PHE A 183 1.88 -14.70 7.78
N ASP A 184 0.87 -14.46 6.96
CA ASP A 184 0.30 -15.46 6.06
C ASP A 184 0.47 -14.92 4.65
N TYR A 185 1.64 -15.19 4.09
CA TYR A 185 1.85 -14.86 2.69
C TYR A 185 0.98 -15.78 1.85
N ALA A 186 0.12 -15.20 1.01
CA ALA A 186 -0.80 -15.88 0.09
C ALA A 186 -0.11 -16.78 -0.98
N GLU A 187 1.16 -17.12 -0.81
CA GLU A 187 1.89 -18.13 -1.58
C GLU A 187 1.72 -19.50 -0.89
N ILE A 188 0.53 -20.07 -1.11
CA ILE A 188 0.03 -21.39 -0.65
C ILE A 188 0.94 -22.58 -1.02
N ALA A 189 2.06 -22.38 -1.73
CA ALA A 189 2.92 -23.47 -2.21
C ALA A 189 3.85 -24.09 -1.15
N ALA A 190 4.21 -23.38 -0.07
CA ALA A 190 5.29 -23.82 0.84
C ALA A 190 4.90 -24.09 2.31
N GLY A 191 3.70 -23.69 2.76
CA GLY A 191 3.18 -24.00 4.10
C GLY A 191 4.00 -23.48 5.30
N ARG A 192 5.03 -22.64 5.08
CA ARG A 192 5.89 -22.10 6.14
C ARG A 192 5.25 -20.85 6.74
N ARG A 193 4.97 -20.90 8.05
CA ARG A 193 4.52 -19.74 8.85
C ARG A 193 5.73 -18.99 9.36
N VAL A 194 5.76 -17.67 9.19
CA VAL A 194 6.78 -16.81 9.78
C VAL A 194 6.12 -15.91 10.81
N ASN A 195 6.73 -15.85 11.98
CA ASN A 195 6.22 -15.06 13.09
C ASN A 195 7.32 -14.10 13.55
N LEU A 196 6.96 -12.85 13.81
CA LEU A 196 7.88 -11.86 14.37
C LEU A 196 7.37 -11.43 15.74
N ALA A 197 8.27 -11.44 16.73
CA ALA A 197 7.98 -10.97 18.09
C ALA A 197 8.62 -9.61 18.36
N ILE A 198 7.85 -8.67 18.89
CA ILE A 198 8.33 -7.39 19.38
C ILE A 198 8.04 -7.31 20.89
N PRO A 199 9.05 -7.51 21.77
CA PRO A 199 8.91 -7.16 23.17
C PRO A 199 8.59 -5.66 23.27
N TYR A 200 7.67 -5.25 24.13
CA TYR A 200 7.30 -3.84 24.22
C TYR A 200 7.04 -3.35 25.64
N ARG A 201 6.88 -4.27 26.61
CA ARG A 201 6.52 -3.91 27.98
C ARG A 201 7.02 -4.92 28.98
N VAL A 202 7.29 -4.46 30.20
CA VAL A 202 7.60 -5.29 31.36
C VAL A 202 6.61 -5.00 32.49
N PHE A 203 6.13 -6.04 33.16
CA PHE A 203 5.24 -5.95 34.31
C PHE A 203 5.59 -7.02 35.35
N SER A 204 4.84 -7.10 36.45
CA SER A 204 5.12 -8.04 37.54
C SER A 204 3.87 -8.73 38.06
N ASP A 205 4.02 -9.67 38.99
CA ASP A 205 2.91 -10.30 39.71
C ASP A 205 2.08 -9.31 40.55
N GLN A 206 2.60 -8.11 40.83
CA GLN A 206 1.89 -7.05 41.56
C GLN A 206 1.51 -5.85 40.68
N VAL A 207 1.93 -5.84 39.41
CA VAL A 207 1.61 -4.78 38.44
C VAL A 207 0.85 -5.40 37.29
N ALA A 208 -0.43 -5.05 37.13
CA ALA A 208 -1.22 -5.50 35.99
C ALA A 208 -0.55 -5.14 34.67
N GLN A 209 -0.66 -6.02 33.67
CA GLN A 209 -0.08 -5.85 32.33
C GLN A 209 -0.37 -4.47 31.72
N ALA A 210 -1.60 -3.96 31.86
CA ALA A 210 -2.00 -2.63 31.37
C ALA A 210 -1.17 -1.47 31.95
N ASN A 211 -0.65 -1.63 33.17
CA ASN A 211 0.13 -0.64 33.91
C ASN A 211 1.64 -0.96 33.89
N GLY A 212 2.09 -1.90 33.06
CA GLY A 212 3.51 -2.21 32.91
C GLY A 212 4.32 -1.05 32.33
N ILE A 213 5.63 -1.12 32.49
CA ILE A 213 6.58 -0.12 31.98
C ILE A 213 6.92 -0.46 30.53
N ALA A 214 6.78 0.50 29.62
CA ALA A 214 7.17 0.35 28.22
C ALA A 214 8.70 0.20 28.08
N LEU A 215 9.12 -0.65 27.15
CA LEU A 215 10.53 -0.88 26.87
C LEU A 215 11.04 0.10 25.80
N ASN A 216 12.18 0.72 26.06
CA ASN A 216 12.83 1.67 25.15
C ASN A 216 13.71 0.94 24.13
N LEU A 217 13.10 0.08 23.33
CA LEU A 217 13.78 -0.85 22.41
C LEU A 217 13.67 -0.47 20.94
N ARG A 218 13.37 0.80 20.65
CA ARG A 218 13.32 1.38 19.31
C ARG A 218 14.36 2.50 19.17
N ASP A 219 14.90 2.64 17.96
CA ASP A 219 15.78 3.75 17.57
C ASP A 219 15.00 5.06 17.30
N ALA A 220 15.69 6.07 16.78
CA ALA A 220 15.11 7.38 16.47
C ALA A 220 14.08 7.32 15.33
N GLU A 221 14.22 6.34 14.44
CA GLU A 221 13.35 6.07 13.29
C GLU A 221 12.14 5.19 13.65
N GLY A 222 12.08 4.70 14.90
CA GLY A 222 11.01 3.85 15.41
C GLY A 222 11.17 2.37 15.07
N VAL A 223 12.34 1.94 14.60
CA VAL A 223 12.67 0.54 14.31
C VAL A 223 13.14 -0.14 15.59
N PRO A 224 12.58 -1.31 15.96
CA PRO A 224 13.09 -2.08 17.08
C PRO A 224 14.55 -2.47 16.87
N TYR A 225 15.42 -2.26 17.86
CA TYR A 225 16.87 -2.53 17.73
C TYR A 225 17.17 -3.92 17.20
N MET A 226 16.40 -4.94 17.59
CA MET A 226 16.61 -6.31 17.13
C MET A 226 16.36 -6.52 15.63
N TYR A 227 15.69 -5.59 14.94
CA TYR A 227 15.38 -5.69 13.52
C TYR A 227 16.31 -4.83 12.65
N ALA A 228 17.19 -4.04 13.24
CA ALA A 228 18.25 -3.38 12.49
C ALA A 228 19.17 -4.42 11.83
N ARG A 229 19.65 -4.11 10.63
CA ARG A 229 20.54 -4.97 9.83
C ARG A 229 21.57 -4.09 9.14
N SER A 230 22.83 -4.54 9.12
CA SER A 230 23.85 -3.90 8.29
C SER A 230 23.57 -4.17 6.81
N GLU A 231 24.04 -3.30 5.91
CA GLU A 231 23.87 -3.49 4.47
C GLU A 231 24.46 -4.81 3.97
N THR A 232 25.53 -5.29 4.62
CA THR A 232 26.18 -6.57 4.31
C THR A 232 25.40 -7.80 4.78
N ASP A 233 24.47 -7.64 5.73
CA ASP A 233 23.69 -8.74 6.30
C ASP A 233 22.33 -8.95 5.59
N VAL A 234 21.95 -8.03 4.72
CA VAL A 234 20.69 -8.06 3.97
C VAL A 234 20.86 -8.90 2.71
N TYR A 235 20.06 -9.97 2.60
CA TYR A 235 20.09 -10.87 1.45
C TYR A 235 18.81 -10.84 0.62
N GLY A 236 18.94 -10.89 -0.70
CA GLY A 236 17.82 -11.05 -1.63
C GLY A 236 16.97 -9.80 -1.86
N ILE A 237 17.44 -8.64 -1.40
CA ILE A 237 16.79 -7.33 -1.58
C ILE A 237 17.86 -6.24 -1.53
N ALA A 238 17.68 -5.13 -2.27
CA ALA A 238 18.57 -3.98 -2.18
C ALA A 238 18.50 -3.33 -0.78
N PRO A 239 19.62 -2.88 -0.19
CA PRO A 239 19.62 -2.30 1.15
C PRO A 239 18.63 -1.14 1.34
N GLU A 240 18.49 -0.26 0.35
CA GLU A 240 17.56 0.88 0.41
C GLU A 240 16.11 0.41 0.42
N ALA A 241 15.78 -0.55 -0.45
CA ALA A 241 14.46 -1.16 -0.50
C ALA A 241 14.15 -1.92 0.80
N TYR A 242 15.13 -2.57 1.42
CA TYR A 242 14.96 -3.23 2.72
C TYR A 242 14.51 -2.25 3.80
N HIS A 243 15.18 -1.11 3.93
CA HIS A 243 14.85 -0.12 4.97
C HIS A 243 13.47 0.51 4.73
N GLU A 244 13.12 0.79 3.48
CA GLU A 244 11.78 1.29 3.13
C GLU A 244 10.69 0.29 3.48
N ARG A 245 10.87 -0.98 3.09
CA ARG A 245 9.89 -2.05 3.30
C ARG A 245 9.83 -2.50 4.75
N LEU A 246 10.93 -2.40 5.50
CA LEU A 246 10.94 -2.61 6.95
C LEU A 246 10.07 -1.58 7.67
N ARG A 247 10.19 -0.30 7.33
CA ARG A 247 9.34 0.77 7.89
C ARG A 247 7.87 0.52 7.58
N GLU A 248 7.56 0.17 6.34
CA GLU A 248 6.21 -0.22 5.95
C GLU A 248 5.68 -1.41 6.76
N LEU A 249 6.50 -2.47 6.92
CA LEU A 249 6.13 -3.65 7.70
C LEU A 249 5.83 -3.29 9.16
N LEU A 250 6.63 -2.42 9.78
CA LEU A 250 6.41 -1.96 11.15
C LEU A 250 5.13 -1.15 11.28
N GLN A 251 4.83 -0.26 10.33
CA GLN A 251 3.55 0.46 10.30
C GLN A 251 2.36 -0.50 10.20
N ILE A 252 2.48 -1.55 9.39
CA ILE A 252 1.48 -2.61 9.28
C ILE A 252 1.33 -3.34 10.62
N MET A 253 2.42 -3.65 11.32
CA MET A 253 2.38 -4.35 12.61
C MET A 253 1.79 -3.50 13.74
N ASP A 254 2.01 -2.18 13.73
CA ASP A 254 1.53 -1.26 14.76
C ASP A 254 0.00 -0.96 14.61
N ASP A 255 -0.60 -1.17 13.43
CA ASP A 255 -2.06 -1.03 13.20
C ASP A 255 -2.73 -2.36 12.78
N GLU A 256 -3.27 -3.09 13.77
CA GLU A 256 -3.95 -4.37 13.57
C GLU A 256 -5.10 -4.31 12.55
N ARG A 257 -5.86 -3.19 12.47
CA ARG A 257 -6.96 -3.07 11.51
C ARG A 257 -6.43 -2.96 10.09
N SER A 258 -5.43 -2.11 9.89
CA SER A 258 -4.76 -1.97 8.59
C SER A 258 -4.05 -3.27 8.18
N ALA A 259 -3.47 -4.00 9.14
CA ALA A 259 -2.78 -5.27 8.89
C ALA A 259 -3.70 -6.36 8.33
N ARG A 260 -4.94 -6.44 8.84
CA ARG A 260 -5.95 -7.38 8.35
C ARG A 260 -6.49 -6.99 6.98
N LEU A 261 -6.64 -5.69 6.70
CA LEU A 261 -7.15 -5.18 5.41
C LEU A 261 -6.16 -5.39 4.26
N THR A 262 -4.85 -5.31 4.54
CA THR A 262 -3.81 -5.56 3.54
C THR A 262 -3.58 -7.05 3.27
N GLY A 263 -4.10 -7.94 4.14
CA GLY A 263 -3.97 -9.38 4.01
C GLY A 263 -2.55 -9.93 4.27
N ILE A 264 -1.63 -9.08 4.75
CA ILE A 264 -0.22 -9.44 4.99
C ILE A 264 -0.05 -10.09 6.37
N VAL A 265 -0.76 -9.58 7.38
CA VAL A 265 -0.75 -10.12 8.75
C VAL A 265 -2.04 -10.87 9.00
N ARG A 266 -1.92 -12.16 9.32
CA ARG A 266 -3.06 -13.03 9.58
C ARG A 266 -3.63 -12.85 10.97
N SER A 267 -2.75 -12.75 11.96
CA SER A 267 -3.14 -12.62 13.34
C SER A 267 -2.06 -11.94 14.15
N VAL A 268 -2.48 -11.18 15.13
CA VAL A 268 -1.62 -10.56 16.13
C VAL A 268 -2.06 -11.08 17.50
N TYR A 269 -1.12 -11.48 18.34
CA TYR A 269 -1.43 -11.92 19.70
C TYR A 269 -0.32 -11.54 20.68
N GLY A 270 -0.67 -11.41 21.96
CA GLY A 270 0.28 -11.17 23.03
C GLY A 270 0.97 -12.45 23.48
N SER A 271 2.27 -12.39 23.74
CA SER A 271 3.05 -13.46 24.34
C SER A 271 3.90 -12.88 25.47
N ALA A 272 3.86 -13.50 26.65
CA ALA A 272 4.67 -13.07 27.77
C ALA A 272 5.51 -14.23 28.32
N VAL A 273 6.80 -13.98 28.52
CA VAL A 273 7.68 -14.87 29.28
C VAL A 273 7.86 -14.30 30.68
N HIS A 274 7.99 -15.19 31.66
CA HIS A 274 8.09 -14.77 33.05
C HIS A 274 9.17 -15.51 33.80
N ARG A 275 9.70 -14.84 34.84
CA ARG A 275 10.69 -15.42 35.73
C ARG A 275 10.55 -14.81 37.11
N ARG A 276 10.60 -15.67 38.13
CA ARG A 276 10.83 -15.24 39.50
C ARG A 276 12.30 -14.91 39.67
N VAL A 277 12.61 -13.69 40.09
CA VAL A 277 13.98 -13.17 40.10
C VAL A 277 14.58 -13.18 41.49
N VAL A 278 15.90 -13.29 41.57
CA VAL A 278 16.68 -13.14 42.81
C VAL A 278 17.75 -12.05 42.67
N PRO A 279 18.18 -11.39 43.76
CA PRO A 279 19.24 -10.37 43.71
C PRO A 279 20.52 -10.89 43.06
N GLY A 280 21.11 -10.07 42.18
CA GLY A 280 22.34 -10.39 41.47
C GLY A 280 22.16 -11.33 40.27
N GLU A 281 20.95 -11.82 40.01
CA GLU A 281 20.69 -12.69 38.87
C GLU A 281 20.93 -11.98 37.53
N ARG A 282 21.37 -12.76 36.54
CA ARG A 282 21.53 -12.33 35.15
C ARG A 282 20.91 -13.35 34.21
N PHE A 283 20.15 -12.86 33.25
CA PHE A 283 19.54 -13.67 32.20
C PHE A 283 19.30 -12.81 30.96
N SER A 284 19.05 -13.47 29.84
CA SER A 284 18.84 -12.83 28.54
C SER A 284 17.48 -13.20 27.98
N ILE A 285 16.85 -12.25 27.31
CA ILE A 285 15.65 -12.45 26.50
C ILE A 285 16.07 -12.63 25.05
N TRP A 286 15.61 -13.73 24.46
CA TRP A 286 15.87 -14.09 23.07
C TRP A 286 14.58 -14.18 22.28
N ILE A 287 14.65 -13.79 21.02
CA ILE A 287 13.64 -14.16 20.02
C ILE A 287 14.13 -15.44 19.33
N GLU A 288 13.26 -16.44 19.26
CA GLU A 288 13.49 -17.65 18.50
C GLU A 288 12.97 -17.50 17.06
N GLN A 289 13.46 -18.34 16.14
CA GLN A 289 13.04 -18.31 14.73
C GLN A 289 11.53 -18.52 14.54
N SER A 290 10.87 -19.20 15.50
CA SER A 290 9.42 -19.37 15.53
C SER A 290 8.64 -18.12 15.93
N GLY A 291 9.33 -16.99 16.18
CA GLY A 291 8.75 -15.74 16.67
C GLY A 291 8.29 -15.78 18.12
N GLY A 292 8.75 -16.76 18.91
CA GLY A 292 8.52 -16.80 20.35
C GLY A 292 9.62 -16.11 21.15
N LEU A 293 9.30 -15.61 22.34
CA LEU A 293 10.33 -15.20 23.30
C LEU A 293 10.72 -16.38 24.18
N VAL A 294 12.00 -16.42 24.55
CA VAL A 294 12.53 -17.34 25.56
C VAL A 294 13.50 -16.62 26.48
N ILE A 295 13.53 -17.08 27.74
CA ILE A 295 14.51 -16.63 28.72
C ILE A 295 15.66 -17.64 28.73
N LYS A 296 16.90 -17.14 28.61
CA LYS A 296 18.11 -17.93 28.73
C LYS A 296 18.96 -17.44 29.87
N THR A 297 19.56 -18.37 30.59
CA THR A 297 20.52 -18.09 31.65
C THR A 297 21.94 -18.31 31.13
N PRO A 298 22.98 -17.78 31.80
CA PRO A 298 24.38 -18.00 31.41
C PRO A 298 24.81 -19.47 31.27
N ARG A 299 24.03 -20.43 31.81
CA ARG A 299 24.28 -21.87 31.69
C ARG A 299 23.72 -22.49 30.40
N ASP A 300 22.89 -21.74 29.67
CA ASP A 300 22.21 -22.20 28.44
C ASP A 300 22.98 -21.83 27.16
N PHE A 301 24.19 -21.27 27.30
CA PHE A 301 25.13 -20.93 26.23
C PHE A 301 26.36 -21.83 26.30
#